data_AF-A0A1Y5RGV4-F1
#
_entry.id   AF-A0A1Y5RGV4-F1
#
_cell.length_a   1.000
_cell.length_b   1.000
_cell.length_c   1.000
_cell.angle_alpha   90.00
_cell.angle_beta   90.00
_cell.angle_gamma   90.00
#
_symmetry.space_group_name_H-M   'P 1'
#
loop_
_entity.id
_entity.type
_entity.pdbx_description
1 polymer ?
#
loop_
_entity_poly.entity_id
_entity_poly.type
_entity_poly.pdbx_seq_one_letter_code
_entity_poly.pdbx_strand_id
1 'polypeptide(L)' 'MTPSLWGPFERTKEATGPERKPRRSSVFIHDSVTPVGDTTLLLALWQNQQAKEDDQ' A
#
# COMPACT_ATOMS: atom_id res chain seq x y z
N MET A 1 0.19 -21.92 -24.41
CA MET A 1 -0.96 -21.03 -24.66
C MET A 1 -1.63 -20.76 -23.33
N THR A 2 -1.43 -19.58 -22.74
CA THR A 2 -2.06 -19.17 -21.49
C THR A 2 -3.48 -18.64 -21.78
N PRO A 3 -4.52 -19.04 -21.03
CA PRO A 3 -5.86 -18.51 -21.29
C PRO A 3 -5.94 -17.06 -20.81
N SER A 4 -6.41 -16.20 -21.71
CA SER A 4 -6.65 -14.78 -21.48
C SER A 4 -7.68 -14.60 -20.35
N LEU A 5 -7.30 -13.86 -19.31
CA LEU A 5 -8.06 -13.64 -18.08
C LEU A 5 -9.19 -12.58 -18.22
N TRP A 6 -9.50 -12.15 -19.45
CA TRP A 6 -10.31 -10.97 -19.71
C TRP A 6 -11.50 -11.32 -20.60
N GLY A 7 -12.50 -11.97 -20.00
CA GLY A 7 -13.85 -12.08 -20.55
C GLY A 7 -14.69 -10.82 -20.26
N PRO A 8 -15.77 -10.56 -21.02
CA PRO A 8 -16.58 -9.36 -20.86
C PRO A 8 -17.23 -9.31 -19.45
N PHE A 9 -17.07 -8.16 -18.78
CA PHE A 9 -17.58 -7.91 -17.44
C PHE A 9 -19.06 -7.50 -17.54
N GLU A 10 -19.97 -8.45 -17.30
CA GLU A 10 -21.40 -8.16 -17.12
C GLU A 10 -21.59 -7.21 -15.91
N ARG A 11 -22.16 -6.03 -16.17
CA ARG A 11 -22.40 -5.01 -15.13
C ARG A 11 -23.67 -5.38 -14.37
N THR A 12 -23.55 -6.27 -13.38
CA THR A 12 -24.63 -6.53 -12.41
C THR A 12 -24.77 -5.32 -11.50
N LYS A 13 -25.75 -4.45 -11.79
CA LYS A 13 -26.16 -3.36 -10.90
C LYS A 13 -27.17 -3.90 -9.89
N GLU A 14 -26.71 -4.36 -8.74
CA GLU A 14 -27.55 -4.52 -7.56
C GLU A 14 -26.65 -4.56 -6.32
N ALA A 15 -26.31 -3.38 -5.81
CA ALA A 15 -25.63 -3.25 -4.52
C ALA A 15 -26.71 -3.03 -3.45
N THR A 16 -27.25 -4.12 -2.89
CA THR A 16 -28.16 -4.08 -1.73
C THR A 16 -27.35 -4.03 -0.44
N GLY A 17 -26.53 -3.00 -0.29
CA GLY A 17 -25.68 -2.80 0.88
C GLY A 17 -25.44 -1.32 1.13
N PRO A 18 -25.01 -0.95 2.35
CA PRO A 18 -24.73 0.44 2.68
C PRO A 18 -23.73 1.03 1.69
N GLU A 19 -23.89 2.32 1.39
CA GLU A 19 -23.06 3.04 0.43
C GLU A 19 -21.58 2.79 0.74
N ARG A 20 -20.87 2.16 -0.21
CA ARG A 20 -19.46 1.83 -0.03
C ARG A 20 -18.69 3.13 0.09
N LYS A 21 -18.09 3.38 1.27
CA LYS A 21 -17.15 4.50 1.46
C LYS A 21 -16.10 4.46 0.34
N PRO A 22 -15.74 5.62 -0.24
CA PRO A 22 -14.67 5.68 -1.22
C PRO A 22 -13.42 5.00 -0.66
N ARG A 23 -12.95 3.94 -1.32
CA ARG A 23 -11.68 3.31 -0.96
C ARG A 23 -10.60 4.32 -1.28
N ARG A 24 -9.92 4.85 -0.27
CA ARG A 24 -8.74 5.70 -0.47
C ARG A 24 -7.74 4.90 -1.31
N SER A 25 -7.24 5.50 -2.39
CA SER A 25 -6.21 4.89 -3.22
C SER A 25 -4.98 4.58 -2.37
N SER A 26 -4.23 3.54 -2.73
CA SER A 26 -2.92 3.29 -2.13
C SER A 26 -2.07 4.56 -2.24
N VAL A 27 -1.67 5.10 -1.09
CA VAL A 27 -0.77 6.25 -1.02
C VAL A 27 0.64 5.67 -1.13
N PHE A 28 1.21 5.72 -2.33
CA PHE A 28 2.61 5.40 -2.53
C PHE A 28 3.42 6.62 -2.12
N ILE A 29 4.24 6.49 -1.07
CA ILE A 29 5.15 7.55 -0.65
C ILE A 29 6.29 7.59 -1.66
N HIS A 30 6.17 8.46 -2.67
CA HIS A 30 7.17 8.63 -3.72
C HIS A 30 8.50 9.16 -3.18
N ASP A 31 8.45 10.00 -2.14
CA ASP A 31 9.63 10.66 -1.55
C ASP A 31 10.33 9.83 -0.46
N SER A 32 9.96 8.54 -0.37
CA SER A 32 10.49 7.61 0.63
C SER A 32 11.94 7.22 0.40
N VAL A 33 12.49 7.55 -0.78
CA VAL A 33 13.84 7.18 -1.23
C VAL A 33 14.84 8.29 -0.98
N THR A 34 14.56 9.24 -0.07
CA THR A 34 15.57 10.20 0.38
C THR A 34 16.74 9.42 1.00
N PRO A 35 17.95 9.44 0.39
CA PRO A 35 19.07 8.65 0.89
C PRO A 35 19.58 9.22 2.22
N VAL A 36 19.89 8.32 3.15
CA VAL A 36 20.50 8.64 4.45
C VAL A 36 21.62 7.64 4.68
N GLY A 37 22.85 8.07 4.38
CA GLY A 37 24.01 7.17 4.34
C GLY A 37 23.76 6.04 3.34
N ASP A 38 23.85 4.80 3.82
CA ASP A 38 23.64 3.59 3.03
C ASP A 38 22.16 3.09 3.04
N THR A 39 21.24 3.88 3.60
CA THR A 39 19.82 3.51 3.78
C THR A 39 18.87 4.57 3.23
N THR A 40 17.55 4.35 3.33
CA THR A 40 16.55 5.38 3.07
C THR A 40 16.03 5.98 4.37
N LEU A 41 15.62 7.25 4.36
CA LEU A 41 15.15 7.98 5.54
C LEU A 41 14.07 7.21 6.32
N LEU A 42 13.09 6.65 5.63
CA LEU A 42 12.02 5.86 6.27
C LEU A 42 12.55 4.58 6.91
N LEU A 43 13.50 3.90 6.25
CA LEU A 43 14.11 2.69 6.79
C LEU A 43 14.98 3.01 8.02
N ALA A 44 15.75 4.10 7.98
CA ALA A 44 16.54 4.57 9.10
C ALA A 44 15.67 4.96 10.30
N LEU A 45 14.56 5.66 10.07
CA LEU A 45 13.61 6.01 11.13
C LEU A 45 12.99 4.77 11.78
N TRP A 46 12.60 3.79 10.97
CA TRP A 46 12.01 2.54 11.45
C TRP A 46 13.01 1.71 12.29
N GLN A 47 14.26 1.57 11.83
CA GLN A 47 15.31 0.88 12.60
C GLN A 47 15.60 1.57 13.94
N ASN A 48 15.62 2.90 13.97
CA ASN A 48 15.78 3.66 15.21
C ASN A 48 14.60 3.49 16.18
N GLN A 49 13.38 3.27 15.67
CA GLN A 49 12.23 2.99 16.52
C GLN A 49 12.33 1.59 17.14
N GLN A 50 12.70 0.57 16.36
CA GLN A 50 12.93 -0.79 16.89
C GLN A 50 14.01 -0.82 17.96
N ALA A 51 15.16 -0.19 17.70
CA ALA A 51 16.25 -0.15 18.68
C ALA A 51 15.84 0.50 20.01
N LYS A 52 14.91 1.47 19.97
CA LYS A 52 14.36 2.10 21.18
C LYS A 52 13.31 1.25 21.89
N GLU A 53 12.61 0.38 21.18
CA GLU A 53 11.62 -0.55 21.75
C GLU A 53 12.30 -1.76 22.38
N ASP A 54 13.43 -2.23 21.81
CA ASP A 54 14.20 -3.36 22.35
C ASP A 54 15.01 -3.01 23.61
N ASP A 55 15.32 -1.72 23.82
CA ASP A 55 16.01 -1.20 25.01
C ASP A 55 15.07 -0.99 26.23
N GLN A 56 13.78 -1.34 26.13
CA GLN A 56 12.75 -1.16 27.17
C GLN A 56 12.28 -2.50 27.77
#